data_AF-R5EMJ9-F1
#
_entry.id   AF-R5EMJ9-F1
#
_cell.length_a   1.000
_cell.length_b   1.000
_cell.length_c   1.000
_cell.angle_alpha   90.00
_cell.angle_beta   90.00
_cell.angle_gamma   90.00
#
_symmetry.space_group_name_H-M   'P 1'
#
loop_
_entity.id
_entity.type
_entity.pdbx_description
1 polymer ?
#
loop_
_entity_poly.entity_id
_entity_poly.type
_entity_poly.pdbx_seq_one_letter_code
_entity_poly.pdbx_strand_id
1 'polypeptide(L)'
;MSFWQQIVAFALRGLKPSYYWRHFVLGAIVPVIIIGLQIYVVFSNPEISTGTAVIGILSYIAGALFLLILYPFSRFAYESIVEFVMGNNVIISNALLFLTYKYISYAILLCFSFVIAPIGMIILFFYNKHQFKLAQEQAVQGTEQNQ
;
A
#
# COMPACT_ATOMS: atom_id res chain seq x y z
N MET A 1 -10.62 19.75 15.25
CA MET A 1 -10.30 18.91 14.08
C MET A 1 -11.37 17.83 13.97
N SER A 2 -12.03 17.68 12.82
CA SER A 2 -13.10 16.69 12.67
C SER A 2 -12.53 15.26 12.87
N PHE A 3 -13.31 14.35 13.44
CA PHE A 3 -12.92 12.95 13.68
C PHE A 3 -12.36 12.27 12.42
N TRP A 4 -12.92 12.59 11.26
CA TRP A 4 -12.45 12.13 9.95
C TRP A 4 -11.07 12.67 9.55
N GLN A 5 -10.78 13.94 9.86
CA GLN A 5 -9.47 14.54 9.61
C GLN A 5 -8.38 13.91 10.50
N GLN A 6 -8.75 13.52 11.73
CA GLN A 6 -7.83 12.85 12.65
C GLN A 6 -7.49 11.45 12.15
N ILE A 7 -8.46 10.67 11.67
CA ILE A 7 -8.23 9.32 11.11
C ILE A 7 -7.26 9.38 9.92
N VAL A 8 -7.49 10.29 8.97
CA VAL A 8 -6.64 10.42 7.77
C VAL A 8 -5.22 10.86 8.15
N ALA A 9 -5.09 11.87 9.03
CA ALA A 9 -3.78 12.35 9.47
C ALA A 9 -2.99 11.28 10.26
N PHE A 10 -3.67 10.46 11.05
CA PHE A 10 -3.04 9.42 11.86
C PHE A 10 -2.67 8.19 11.02
N ALA A 11 -3.51 7.78 10.06
CA ALA A 11 -3.22 6.69 9.13
C ALA A 11 -2.04 7.04 8.19
N LEU A 12 -1.95 8.28 7.72
CA LEU A 12 -0.85 8.74 6.87
C LEU A 12 0.47 8.94 7.63
N ARG A 13 0.43 9.36 8.91
CA ARG A 13 1.65 9.54 9.74
C ARG A 13 2.20 8.25 10.34
N GLY A 14 1.44 7.14 10.34
CA GLY A 14 1.87 5.86 10.93
C GLY A 14 2.89 5.08 10.12
N LEU A 15 2.98 5.30 8.79
CA LEU A 15 3.93 4.58 7.94
C LEU A 15 5.31 5.26 7.92
N LYS A 16 6.37 4.46 8.09
CA LYS A 16 7.75 4.93 7.86
C LYS A 16 7.90 5.38 6.39
N PRO A 17 8.35 6.61 6.10
CA PRO A 17 8.44 7.14 4.74
C PRO A 17 9.29 6.30 3.78
N SER A 18 10.38 5.71 4.30
CA SER A 18 11.29 4.84 3.54
C SER A 18 10.61 3.55 3.05
N TYR A 19 9.70 2.99 3.85
CA TYR A 19 8.95 1.78 3.51
C TYR A 19 7.88 2.09 2.46
N TYR A 20 7.16 3.19 2.63
CA TYR A 20 6.16 3.68 1.68
C TYR A 20 6.76 3.88 0.28
N TRP A 21 7.90 4.58 0.17
CA TRP A 21 8.51 4.91 -1.12
C TRP A 21 8.95 3.67 -1.92
N ARG A 22 9.51 2.66 -1.25
CA ARG A 22 9.95 1.42 -1.91
C ARG A 22 8.79 0.67 -2.54
N HIS A 23 7.68 0.56 -1.81
CA HIS A 23 6.49 -0.13 -2.29
C HIS A 23 5.73 0.69 -3.33
N PHE A 24 5.74 2.02 -3.23
CA PHE A 24 5.18 2.90 -4.24
C PHE A 24 5.91 2.77 -5.59
N VAL A 25 7.25 2.85 -5.59
CA VAL A 25 8.05 2.75 -6.83
C VAL A 25 7.94 1.37 -7.47
N LEU A 26 8.02 0.30 -6.66
CA LEU A 26 7.91 -1.07 -7.19
C LEU A 26 6.47 -1.41 -7.63
N GLY A 27 5.46 -0.89 -6.92
CA GLY A 27 4.06 -1.04 -7.29
C GLY A 27 3.70 -0.32 -8.59
N ALA A 28 4.40 0.76 -8.93
CA ALA A 28 4.17 1.54 -10.14
C ALA A 28 4.54 0.81 -11.45
N ILE A 29 5.33 -0.27 -11.38
CA ILE A 29 5.75 -1.04 -12.57
C ILE A 29 4.53 -1.62 -13.31
N VAL A 30 3.60 -2.24 -12.59
CA VAL A 30 2.40 -2.87 -13.17
C VAL A 30 1.49 -1.87 -13.90
N PRO A 31 1.09 -0.73 -13.30
CA PRO A 31 0.26 0.24 -14.00
C PRO A 31 0.98 0.88 -15.18
N VAL A 32 2.30 1.08 -15.14
CA VAL A 32 3.07 1.58 -16.28
C VAL A 32 3.00 0.60 -17.47
N ILE A 33 3.15 -0.70 -17.21
CA ILE A 33 3.02 -1.74 -18.26
C ILE A 33 1.61 -1.74 -18.86
N ILE A 34 0.56 -1.67 -18.02
CA ILE A 34 -0.83 -1.67 -18.48
C ILE A 34 -1.14 -0.43 -19.33
N ILE A 35 -0.68 0.76 -18.91
CA ILE A 35 -0.85 2.00 -19.68
C ILE A 35 -0.11 1.91 -21.01
N GLY A 36 1.14 1.40 -21.01
CA GLY A 36 1.92 1.19 -22.24
C GLY A 36 1.23 0.25 -23.23
N LEU A 37 0.64 -0.85 -22.74
CA LEU A 37 -0.12 -1.79 -23.56
C LEU A 37 -1.38 -1.15 -24.16
N GLN A 38 -2.10 -0.35 -23.39
CA GLN A 38 -3.28 0.38 -23.88
C GLN A 38 -2.93 1.39 -24.97
N ILE A 39 -1.82 2.12 -24.80
CA ILE A 39 -1.32 3.05 -25.82
C ILE A 39 -1.00 2.28 -27.10
N TYR A 40 -0.34 1.12 -27.01
CA TYR A 40 -0.04 0.28 -28.16
C TYR A 40 -1.32 -0.20 -28.88
N VAL A 41 -2.33 -0.64 -28.13
CA VAL A 41 -3.63 -1.07 -28.70
C VAL A 41 -4.32 0.09 -29.43
N VAL A 42 -4.30 1.31 -28.88
CA VAL A 42 -4.86 2.49 -29.53
C VAL A 42 -4.15 2.81 -30.85
N PHE A 43 -2.82 2.78 -30.87
CA PHE A 43 -2.05 3.05 -32.10
C PHE A 43 -2.17 1.95 -33.15
N SER A 44 -2.49 0.72 -32.75
CA SER A 44 -2.60 -0.43 -33.65
C SER A 44 -3.99 -0.58 -34.28
N ASN A 45 -5.02 0.11 -33.74
CA ASN A 45 -6.40 -0.04 -34.19
C ASN A 45 -6.93 1.29 -34.77
N PRO A 46 -7.00 1.43 -36.11
CA PRO A 46 -7.44 2.66 -36.77
C PRO A 46 -8.95 2.95 -36.60
N GLU A 47 -9.74 1.98 -36.12
CA GLU A 47 -11.19 2.13 -35.89
C GLU A 47 -11.52 2.89 -34.60
N ILE A 48 -10.55 3.08 -33.70
CA ILE A 48 -10.78 3.77 -32.43
C ILE A 48 -10.75 5.28 -32.67
N SER A 49 -11.89 5.92 -32.45
CA SER A 49 -11.98 7.39 -32.44
C SER A 49 -11.00 7.99 -31.43
N THR A 50 -10.26 9.03 -31.84
CA THR A 50 -9.31 9.75 -30.98
C THR A 50 -9.95 10.21 -29.67
N GLY A 51 -11.24 10.57 -29.69
CA GLY A 51 -11.97 10.98 -28.48
C GLY A 51 -12.18 9.85 -27.47
N THR A 52 -12.54 8.65 -27.94
CA THR A 52 -12.77 7.49 -27.06
C THR A 52 -11.45 6.93 -26.52
N ALA A 53 -10.38 6.99 -27.32
CA ALA A 53 -9.03 6.60 -26.89
C ALA A 53 -8.53 7.47 -25.72
N VAL A 54 -8.66 8.80 -25.83
CA VAL A 54 -8.18 9.73 -24.79
C VAL A 54 -8.93 9.52 -23.47
N ILE A 55 -10.26 9.39 -23.52
CA ILE A 55 -11.09 9.14 -22.33
C ILE A 55 -10.73 7.78 -21.69
N GLY A 56 -10.52 6.75 -22.52
CA GLY A 56 -10.05 5.44 -22.05
C GLY A 56 -8.72 5.54 -21.30
N ILE A 57 -7.71 6.16 -21.91
CA ILE A 57 -6.39 6.32 -21.28
C ILE A 57 -6.49 7.11 -19.97
N LEU A 58 -7.23 8.22 -19.94
CA LEU A 58 -7.39 9.03 -18.72
C LEU A 58 -8.04 8.26 -17.58
N SER A 59 -9.11 7.51 -17.87
CA SER A 59 -9.82 6.71 -16.85
C SER A 59 -8.94 5.60 -16.27
N TYR A 60 -8.12 4.95 -17.09
CA TYR A 60 -7.13 3.98 -16.64
C TYR A 60 -6.04 4.62 -15.77
N ILE A 61 -5.52 5.79 -16.16
CA ILE A 61 -4.51 6.51 -15.35
C ILE A 61 -5.10 6.87 -13.99
N ALA A 62 -6.33 7.40 -13.95
CA ALA A 62 -7.00 7.75 -12.70
C ALA A 62 -7.19 6.53 -11.79
N GLY A 63 -7.65 5.40 -12.35
CA GLY A 63 -7.78 4.14 -11.62
C GLY A 63 -6.44 3.63 -11.10
N ALA A 64 -5.41 3.62 -11.95
CA ALA A 64 -4.06 3.20 -11.59
C ALA A 64 -3.46 4.04 -10.45
N LEU A 65 -3.61 5.36 -10.50
CA LEU A 65 -3.17 6.25 -9.42
C LEU A 65 -3.91 5.99 -8.12
N PHE A 66 -5.23 5.76 -8.19
CA PHE A 66 -6.03 5.43 -7.02
C PHE A 66 -5.56 4.11 -6.36
N LEU A 67 -5.35 3.06 -7.17
CA LEU A 67 -4.82 1.79 -6.71
C LEU A 67 -3.39 1.91 -6.15
N LEU A 68 -2.55 2.74 -6.78
CA LEU A 68 -1.17 2.95 -6.36
C LEU A 68 -1.06 3.66 -5.00
N ILE A 69 -1.96 4.59 -4.70
CA ILE A 69 -2.04 5.25 -3.39
C ILE A 69 -2.53 4.28 -2.31
N LEU A 70 -3.46 3.38 -2.64
CA LEU A 70 -3.99 2.39 -1.70
C LEU A 70 -3.02 1.21 -1.45
N TYR A 71 -2.20 0.88 -2.45
CA TYR A 71 -1.27 -0.24 -2.41
C TYR A 71 -0.37 -0.33 -1.17
N PRO A 72 0.31 0.73 -0.70
CA PRO A 72 1.14 0.67 0.51
C PRO A 72 0.33 0.28 1.76
N PHE A 73 -0.95 0.65 1.84
CA PHE A 73 -1.84 0.25 2.94
C PHE A 73 -2.21 -1.24 2.85
N SER A 74 -2.54 -1.72 1.66
CA SER A 74 -2.81 -3.14 1.40
C SER A 74 -1.60 -4.01 1.74
N ARG A 75 -0.40 -3.55 1.37
CA ARG A 75 0.86 -4.25 1.67
C ARG A 75 1.15 -4.32 3.16
N PHE A 76 0.93 -3.22 3.88
CA PHE A 76 1.08 -3.19 5.33
C PHE A 76 0.16 -4.21 6.01
N ALA A 77 -1.13 -4.27 5.60
CA ALA A 77 -2.07 -5.25 6.13
C ALA A 77 -1.59 -6.70 5.88
N TYR A 78 -1.14 -6.99 4.66
CA TYR A 78 -0.61 -8.30 4.31
C TYR A 78 0.59 -8.69 5.16
N GLU A 79 1.55 -7.78 5.33
CA GLU A 79 2.74 -8.08 6.14
C GLU A 79 2.38 -8.28 7.61
N SER A 80 1.45 -7.49 8.17
CA SER A 80 0.94 -7.72 9.53
C SER A 80 0.29 -9.11 9.68
N ILE A 81 -0.48 -9.56 8.68
CA ILE A 81 -1.13 -10.88 8.70
C ILE A 81 -0.08 -11.99 8.56
N VAL A 82 0.86 -11.86 7.63
CA VAL A 82 1.91 -12.87 7.41
C VAL A 82 2.83 -12.98 8.61
N GLU A 83 3.21 -11.86 9.22
CA GLU A 83 4.00 -11.85 10.46
C GLU A 83 3.24 -12.49 11.62
N PHE A 84 1.93 -12.22 11.74
CA PHE A 84 1.07 -12.88 12.73
C PHE A 84 0.99 -14.41 12.51
N VAL A 85 0.89 -14.86 11.26
CA VAL A 85 0.77 -16.29 10.93
C VAL A 85 2.11 -17.03 11.03
N MET A 86 3.19 -16.44 10.50
CA MET A 86 4.51 -17.07 10.47
C MET A 86 5.28 -16.91 11.79
N GLY A 87 5.02 -15.85 12.55
CA GLY A 87 5.78 -15.51 13.74
C GLY A 87 7.28 -15.35 13.44
N ASN A 88 8.14 -15.89 14.29
CA ASN A 88 9.60 -15.82 14.15
C ASN A 88 10.21 -16.99 13.34
N ASN A 89 9.44 -17.59 12.43
CA ASN A 89 9.90 -18.73 11.63
C ASN A 89 10.63 -18.27 10.37
N VAL A 90 11.83 -18.82 10.12
CA VAL A 90 12.62 -18.54 8.91
C VAL A 90 12.41 -19.64 7.90
N ILE A 91 11.75 -19.32 6.78
CA ILE A 91 11.53 -20.27 5.67
C ILE A 91 12.67 -20.10 4.65
N ILE A 92 13.51 -21.13 4.52
CA ILE A 92 14.58 -21.18 3.51
C ILE A 92 14.00 -21.82 2.25
N SER A 93 14.03 -21.10 1.14
CA SER A 93 13.52 -21.57 -0.16
C SER A 93 14.45 -21.15 -1.30
N ASN A 94 14.28 -21.73 -2.48
CA ASN A 94 15.05 -21.35 -3.66
C ASN A 94 14.79 -19.87 -4.00
N ALA A 95 15.86 -19.12 -4.27
CA ALA A 95 15.80 -17.70 -4.59
C ALA A 95 14.83 -17.38 -5.74
N LEU A 96 14.78 -18.23 -6.77
CA LEU A 96 13.87 -18.02 -7.91
C LEU A 96 12.40 -18.17 -7.49
N LEU A 97 12.08 -19.23 -6.75
CA LEU A 97 10.71 -19.46 -6.24
C LEU A 97 10.27 -18.35 -5.28
N PHE A 98 11.16 -17.92 -4.38
CA PHE A 98 10.88 -16.84 -3.45
C PHE A 98 10.60 -15.52 -4.20
N LEU A 99 11.40 -15.21 -5.21
CA LEU A 99 11.22 -14.01 -6.01
C LEU A 99 9.91 -14.05 -6.81
N THR A 100 9.61 -15.18 -7.46
CA THR A 100 8.34 -15.37 -8.20
C THR A 100 7.13 -15.21 -7.29
N TYR A 101 7.12 -15.89 -6.13
CA TYR A 101 6.07 -15.74 -5.13
C TYR A 101 5.89 -14.27 -4.73
N LYS A 102 7.01 -13.57 -4.46
CA LYS A 102 7.00 -12.17 -4.04
C LYS A 102 6.37 -11.26 -5.10
N TYR A 103 6.67 -11.47 -6.38
CA TYR A 103 6.03 -10.72 -7.47
C TYR A 103 4.55 -11.05 -7.65
N ILE A 104 4.17 -12.33 -7.56
CA ILE A 104 2.76 -12.75 -7.65
C ILE A 104 1.96 -12.12 -6.51
N SER A 105 2.46 -12.16 -5.27
CA SER A 105 1.83 -11.50 -4.13
C SER A 105 1.66 -10.00 -4.36
N TYR A 106 2.64 -9.33 -4.96
CA TYR A 106 2.52 -7.91 -5.29
C TYR A 106 1.43 -7.61 -6.33
N ALA A 107 1.30 -8.44 -7.37
CA ALA A 107 0.24 -8.30 -8.36
C ALA A 107 -1.15 -8.50 -7.73
N ILE A 108 -1.31 -9.55 -6.94
CA ILE A 108 -2.57 -9.86 -6.23
C ILE A 108 -2.94 -8.70 -5.28
N LEU A 109 -1.99 -8.23 -4.46
CA LEU A 109 -2.23 -7.14 -3.51
C LEU A 109 -2.59 -5.83 -4.20
N LEU A 110 -2.06 -5.58 -5.40
CA LEU A 110 -2.44 -4.43 -6.20
C LEU A 110 -3.88 -4.55 -6.70
N CYS A 111 -4.26 -5.70 -7.28
CA CYS A 111 -5.62 -5.94 -7.76
C CYS A 111 -6.68 -5.86 -6.64
N PHE A 112 -6.38 -6.44 -5.48
CA PHE A 112 -7.28 -6.43 -4.31
C PHE A 112 -7.06 -5.23 -3.38
N SER A 113 -6.25 -4.25 -3.79
CA SER A 113 -5.87 -3.14 -2.92
C SER A 113 -7.08 -2.32 -2.45
N PHE A 114 -8.13 -2.21 -3.25
CA PHE A 114 -9.34 -1.46 -2.85
C PHE A 114 -10.05 -2.11 -1.65
N VAL A 115 -9.98 -3.44 -1.51
CA VAL A 115 -10.61 -4.21 -0.42
C VAL A 115 -9.71 -4.30 0.79
N ILE A 116 -8.41 -4.53 0.57
CA ILE A 116 -7.44 -4.81 1.63
C ILE A 116 -6.95 -3.51 2.28
N ALA A 117 -6.86 -2.39 1.55
CA ALA A 117 -6.41 -1.12 2.10
C ALA A 117 -7.26 -0.60 3.28
N PRO A 118 -8.61 -0.69 3.27
CA PRO A 118 -9.43 -0.41 4.45
C PRO A 118 -8.98 -1.18 5.70
N ILE A 119 -8.64 -2.48 5.56
CA ILE A 119 -8.15 -3.31 6.66
C ILE A 119 -6.80 -2.77 7.16
N GLY A 120 -5.89 -2.44 6.24
CA GLY A 120 -4.59 -1.85 6.58
C GLY A 120 -4.72 -0.52 7.33
N MET A 121 -5.65 0.34 6.93
CA MET A 121 -5.95 1.60 7.64
C MET A 121 -6.46 1.37 9.06
N ILE A 122 -7.31 0.36 9.27
CA ILE A 122 -7.80 -0.01 10.61
C ILE A 122 -6.64 -0.49 11.50
N ILE A 123 -5.78 -1.37 10.98
CA ILE A 123 -4.62 -1.89 11.74
C ILE A 123 -3.70 -0.74 12.15
N LEU A 124 -3.39 0.20 11.25
CA LEU A 124 -2.57 1.38 11.54
C LEU A 124 -3.18 2.27 12.63
N PHE A 125 -4.50 2.44 12.62
CA PHE A 125 -5.19 3.24 13.63
C PHE A 125 -4.98 2.67 15.04
N PHE A 126 -5.16 1.36 15.21
CA PHE A 126 -4.93 0.70 16.50
C PHE A 126 -3.45 0.73 16.92
N TYR A 127 -2.55 0.50 15.96
CA TYR A 127 -1.11 0.51 16.22
C TYR A 127 -0.64 1.87 16.77
N ASN A 128 -1.00 2.98 16.10
CA ASN A 128 -0.59 4.30 16.56
C ASN A 128 -1.26 4.70 17.89
N LYS A 129 -2.51 4.27 18.13
CA LYS A 129 -3.18 4.51 19.42
C LYS A 129 -2.43 3.84 20.57
N HIS A 130 -1.93 2.63 20.34
CA HIS A 130 -1.13 1.90 21.32
C HIS A 130 0.23 2.59 21.58
N GLN A 131 0.93 2.99 20.52
CA GLN A 131 2.21 3.72 20.62
C GLN A 131 2.07 5.04 21.40
N PHE A 132 0.98 5.78 21.18
CA PHE A 132 0.73 7.03 21.91
C PHE A 132 0.50 6.80 23.42
N LYS A 133 -0.19 5.72 23.79
CA LYS A 133 -0.38 5.36 25.20
C LYS A 133 0.94 5.01 25.89
N LEU A 134 1.76 4.16 25.25
CA LEU A 134 3.07 3.79 25.78
C LEU A 134 3.98 5.01 25.96
N ALA A 135 3.96 5.96 25.03
CA ALA A 135 4.72 7.20 25.13
C ALA A 135 4.27 8.07 26.31
N GLN A 136 2.96 8.10 26.63
CA GLN A 136 2.46 8.81 27.82
C GLN A 136 2.87 8.10 29.11
N GLU A 137 2.78 6.78 29.18
CA GLU A 137 3.21 6.00 30.35
C GLU A 137 4.70 6.19 30.65
N GLN A 138 5.55 6.20 29.61
CA GLN A 138 6.98 6.49 29.73
C GLN A 138 7.26 7.94 30.16
N ALA A 139 6.48 8.91 29.67
CA ALA A 139 6.63 10.31 30.08
C ALA A 139 6.26 10.50 31.55
N VAL A 140 5.19 9.85 32.03
CA VAL A 140 4.77 9.89 33.44
C VAL A 140 5.81 9.23 34.34
N GLN A 141 6.32 8.04 33.98
CA GLN A 141 7.37 7.35 34.74
C GLN A 141 8.70 8.12 34.76
N GLY A 142 9.06 8.80 33.67
CA GLY A 142 10.24 9.66 33.61
C GLY A 142 10.15 10.90 34.52
N THR A 143 8.95 11.42 34.76
CA THR A 143 8.74 12.49 35.76
C THR A 143 8.81 11.97 37.21
N GLU A 144 8.33 10.75 37.48
CA GLU A 144 8.39 10.16 38.84
C GLU A 144 9.80 9.70 39.24
N GLN A 145 10.66 9.32 38.28
CA GLN A 145 12.05 8.96 38.56
C GLN A 145 12.99 10.18 38.74
N ASN A 146 12.54 11.39 38.38
CA ASN A 146 13.29 12.63 38.53
C ASN A 146 12.81 13.49 39.73
N GLN A 147 11.96 12.95 40.60
CA GLN A 147 11.57 13.51 41.89
C GLN A 147 12.20 12.70 43.03
#